data_AF-A0A956SWX9-F1
#
_entry.id   AF-A0A956SWX9-F1
#
_cell.length_a   1.000
_cell.length_b   1.000
_cell.length_c   1.000
_cell.angle_alpha   90.00
_cell.angle_beta   90.00
_cell.angle_gamma   90.00
#
_symmetry.space_group_name_H-M   'P 1'
#
loop_
_entity.id
_entity.type
_entity.pdbx_description
1 polymer ?
#
loop_
_entity_poly.entity_id
_entity_poly.type
_entity_poly.pdbx_seq_one_letter_code
_entity_poly.pdbx_strand_id
1 'polypeptide(L)'
;MGSSRIEQYLDFMLYILRADGVVDRQEKVHMLGLMVDGLKLNAQLIEKYQGELEKEEWEPVSDEQLRAVTAGLDPSSLAHLVRDGYSLAASDGEIHEAEINVIKRCLAVSGIPEDRFDEVDLWARQSLALAHKGTLLLTPVSTN
;
A
#
# COMPACT_ATOMS: atom_id res chain seq x y z
N MET A 1 -6.28 17.42 14.82
CA MET A 1 -5.01 16.72 15.17
C MET A 1 -4.63 15.91 13.96
N GLY A 2 -3.46 16.13 13.38
CA GLY A 2 -3.03 15.41 12.16
C GLY A 2 -2.65 13.97 12.48
N SER A 3 -2.96 13.05 11.56
CA SER A 3 -2.53 11.66 11.61
C SER A 3 -1.00 11.58 11.60
N SER A 4 -0.39 10.65 12.34
CA SER A 4 1.06 10.46 12.31
C SER A 4 1.55 9.96 10.94
N ARG A 5 2.84 10.08 10.62
CA ARG A 5 3.39 9.56 9.34
C ARG A 5 3.15 8.06 9.15
N ILE A 6 3.24 7.30 10.24
CA ILE A 6 2.98 5.87 10.25
C ILE A 6 1.49 5.60 9.98
N GLU A 7 0.59 6.37 10.58
CA GLU A 7 -0.83 6.20 10.32
C GLU A 7 -1.20 6.61 8.90
N GLN A 8 -0.65 7.70 8.35
CA GLN A 8 -0.85 8.04 6.93
C GLN A 8 -0.44 6.90 6.00
N TYR A 9 0.70 6.25 6.29
CA TYR A 9 1.18 5.10 5.54
C TYR A 9 0.21 3.91 5.64
N LEU A 10 -0.21 3.55 6.86
CA LEU A 10 -1.11 2.42 7.10
C LEU A 10 -2.52 2.67 6.54
N ASP A 11 -3.04 3.90 6.66
CA ASP A 11 -4.30 4.33 6.06
C ASP A 11 -4.23 4.15 4.54
N PHE A 12 -3.13 4.57 3.90
CA PHE A 12 -2.95 4.36 2.46
C PHE A 12 -2.89 2.87 2.09
N MET A 13 -2.14 2.05 2.83
CA MET A 13 -2.09 0.60 2.59
C MET A 13 -3.47 -0.05 2.72
N LEU A 14 -4.23 0.34 3.75
CA LEU A 14 -5.61 -0.11 3.94
C LEU A 14 -6.51 0.32 2.76
N TYR A 15 -6.30 1.50 2.19
CA TYR A 15 -7.06 2.00 1.04
C TYR A 15 -6.79 1.22 -0.25
N ILE A 16 -5.57 0.71 -0.42
CA ILE A 16 -5.22 -0.19 -1.52
C ILE A 16 -5.94 -1.52 -1.35
N LEU A 17 -5.79 -2.16 -0.18
CA LEU A 17 -6.39 -3.45 0.10
C LEU A 17 -7.91 -3.43 -0.08
N ARG A 18 -8.59 -2.38 0.40
CA ARG A 18 -10.05 -2.27 0.27
C ARG A 18 -10.56 -1.71 -1.05
N ALA A 19 -9.71 -1.60 -2.07
CA ALA A 19 -10.06 -0.84 -3.28
C ALA A 19 -11.27 -1.44 -4.03
N ASP A 20 -11.44 -2.76 -3.98
CA ASP A 20 -12.55 -3.48 -4.59
C ASP A 20 -13.76 -3.68 -3.64
N GLY A 21 -13.64 -3.20 -2.39
CA GLY A 21 -14.67 -3.27 -1.35
C GLY A 21 -14.62 -4.50 -0.47
N VAL A 22 -13.73 -5.46 -0.73
CA VAL A 22 -13.54 -6.68 0.07
C VAL A 22 -12.06 -6.78 0.43
N VAL A 23 -11.74 -7.38 1.58
CA VAL A 23 -10.35 -7.77 1.86
C VAL A 23 -10.35 -9.20 2.31
N ASP A 24 -9.56 -9.98 1.61
CA ASP A 24 -9.46 -11.41 1.82
C ASP A 24 -8.54 -11.76 2.99
N ARG A 25 -8.41 -13.06 3.26
CA ARG A 25 -7.59 -13.54 4.37
C ARG A 25 -6.09 -13.30 4.16
N GLN A 26 -5.60 -13.45 2.93
CA GLN A 26 -4.18 -13.31 2.60
C GLN A 26 -3.73 -11.87 2.74
N GLU A 27 -4.54 -10.92 2.28
CA GLU A 27 -4.35 -9.48 2.43
C GLU A 27 -4.35 -9.06 3.91
N LYS A 28 -5.29 -9.58 4.73
CA LYS A 28 -5.28 -9.34 6.18
C LYS A 28 -3.98 -9.81 6.82
N VAL A 29 -3.54 -11.03 6.48
CA VAL A 29 -2.30 -11.59 7.01
C VAL A 29 -1.09 -10.74 6.59
N HIS A 30 -1.06 -10.26 5.35
CA HIS A 30 0.01 -9.40 4.86
C HIS A 30 0.07 -8.07 5.63
N MET A 31 -1.08 -7.40 5.79
CA MET A 31 -1.17 -6.14 6.54
C MET A 31 -0.78 -6.31 8.01
N LEU A 32 -1.18 -7.42 8.65
CA LEU A 32 -0.78 -7.74 10.01
C LEU A 32 0.73 -8.00 10.13
N GLY A 33 1.31 -8.75 9.20
CA GLY A 33 2.76 -8.99 9.14
C GLY A 33 3.55 -7.69 8.98
N LEU A 34 3.08 -6.78 8.10
CA LEU A 34 3.67 -5.44 7.95
C LEU A 34 3.67 -4.66 9.27
N MET A 35 2.55 -4.66 10.00
CA MET A 35 2.43 -3.94 11.27
C MET A 35 3.30 -4.53 12.40
N VAL A 36 3.32 -5.86 12.54
CA VAL A 36 3.97 -6.55 13.65
C VAL A 36 5.48 -6.72 13.40
N ASP A 37 5.85 -7.25 12.25
CA ASP A 37 7.23 -7.63 11.95
C ASP A 37 7.98 -6.52 11.21
N GLY A 38 7.29 -5.83 10.28
CA GLY A 38 7.88 -4.76 9.48
C GLY A 38 8.08 -3.46 10.26
N LEU A 39 7.01 -2.96 10.87
CA LEU A 39 6.98 -1.65 11.53
C LEU A 39 7.09 -1.73 13.06
N LYS A 40 6.86 -2.91 13.66
CA LYS A 40 6.90 -3.14 15.11
C LYS A 40 6.06 -2.16 15.90
N LEU A 41 4.80 -2.00 15.45
CA LEU A 41 3.87 -1.05 16.03
C LEU A 41 3.47 -1.40 17.46
N ASN A 42 2.97 -0.41 18.20
CA ASN A 42 2.38 -0.66 19.51
C ASN A 42 1.01 -1.34 19.38
N ALA A 43 0.56 -1.98 20.47
CA ALA A 43 -0.68 -2.74 20.49
C ALA A 43 -1.94 -1.91 20.14
N GLN A 44 -1.99 -0.64 20.55
CA GLN A 44 -3.15 0.24 20.31
C GLN A 44 -3.34 0.53 18.82
N LEU A 45 -2.25 0.77 18.08
CA LEU A 45 -2.31 0.95 16.64
C LEU A 45 -2.65 -0.36 15.92
N ILE A 46 -2.09 -1.49 16.36
CA ILE A 46 -2.42 -2.80 15.79
C ILE A 46 -3.92 -3.09 15.95
N GLU A 47 -4.47 -2.89 17.15
CA GLU A 47 -5.89 -3.10 17.45
C GLU A 47 -6.80 -2.20 16.59
N LYS A 48 -6.43 -0.93 16.40
CA LYS A 48 -7.15 -0.01 15.51
C LYS A 48 -7.28 -0.58 14.08
N TYR A 49 -6.17 -0.98 13.46
CA TYR A 49 -6.20 -1.47 12.08
C TYR A 49 -6.77 -2.89 11.98
N GLN A 50 -6.64 -3.71 13.03
CA GLN A 50 -7.37 -4.99 13.12
C GLN A 50 -8.88 -4.77 13.04
N GLY A 51 -9.42 -3.84 13.84
CA GLY A 51 -10.84 -3.52 13.78
C GLY A 51 -11.31 -2.98 12.42
N GLU A 52 -10.43 -2.29 11.69
CA GLU A 52 -10.71 -1.88 10.30
C GLU A 52 -10.78 -3.09 9.35
N LEU A 53 -9.84 -4.04 9.47
CA LEU A 53 -9.76 -5.26 8.64
C LEU A 53 -10.86 -6.28 8.95
N GLU A 54 -11.53 -6.17 10.11
CA GLU A 54 -12.66 -7.04 10.49
C GLU A 54 -14.00 -6.61 9.87
N LYS A 55 -14.05 -5.44 9.22
CA LYS A 55 -15.26 -4.99 8.51
C LYS A 55 -15.56 -5.89 7.32
N GLU A 56 -16.86 -6.12 7.07
CA GLU A 56 -17.33 -6.93 5.94
C GLU A 56 -17.49 -6.11 4.65
N GLU A 57 -17.71 -4.80 4.79
CA GLU A 57 -17.92 -3.88 3.67
C GLU A 57 -17.22 -2.55 3.93
N TRP A 58 -16.82 -1.89 2.85
CA TRP A 58 -16.23 -0.56 2.90
C TRP A 58 -16.83 0.40 1.90
N GLU A 59 -16.99 1.64 2.36
CA GLU A 59 -17.25 2.77 1.49
C GLU A 59 -16.04 3.03 0.57
N PRO A 60 -16.28 3.42 -0.70
CA PRO A 60 -15.23 3.82 -1.62
C PRO A 60 -14.31 4.88 -1.01
N VAL A 61 -13.01 4.76 -1.29
CA VAL A 61 -12.01 5.72 -0.81
C VAL A 61 -12.29 7.10 -1.41
N SER A 62 -12.40 8.13 -0.58
CA SER A 62 -12.66 9.50 -1.02
C SER A 62 -11.37 10.27 -1.36
N ASP A 63 -11.47 11.31 -2.20
CA ASP A 63 -10.32 12.17 -2.51
C ASP A 63 -9.80 12.92 -1.27
N GLU A 64 -10.66 13.20 -0.29
CA GLU A 64 -10.26 13.83 0.97
C GLU A 64 -9.36 12.89 1.79
N GLN A 65 -9.71 11.60 1.84
CA GLN A 65 -8.88 10.57 2.47
C GLN A 65 -7.52 10.47 1.78
N LEU A 66 -7.50 10.49 0.45
CA LEU A 66 -6.25 10.46 -0.33
C LEU A 66 -5.39 11.71 -0.11
N ARG A 67 -6.01 12.89 -0.01
CA ARG A 67 -5.29 14.13 0.37
C ARG A 67 -4.72 14.04 1.78
N ALA A 68 -5.44 13.43 2.72
CA ALA A 68 -4.98 13.32 4.10
C ALA A 68 -3.72 12.43 4.23
N VAL A 69 -3.66 11.31 3.49
CA VAL A 69 -2.50 10.39 3.54
C VAL A 69 -1.29 10.93 2.77
N THR A 70 -1.51 11.80 1.77
CA THR A 70 -0.44 12.44 0.99
C THR A 70 -0.01 13.79 1.55
N ALA A 71 -0.72 14.33 2.54
CA ALA A 71 -0.50 15.65 3.08
C ALA A 71 0.94 15.84 3.60
N GLY A 72 1.66 16.77 2.98
CA GLY A 72 3.01 17.16 3.37
C GLY A 72 4.09 16.11 3.08
N LEU A 73 3.83 15.12 2.21
CA LEU A 73 4.89 14.23 1.72
C LEU A 73 5.76 14.96 0.69
N ASP A 74 7.08 14.83 0.83
CA ASP A 74 8.00 15.21 -0.24
C ASP A 74 7.96 14.17 -1.39
N PRO A 75 8.52 14.49 -2.58
CA PRO A 75 8.48 13.58 -3.72
C PRO A 75 9.10 12.19 -3.46
N SER A 76 10.15 12.08 -2.64
CA SER A 76 10.76 10.80 -2.31
C SER A 76 9.85 9.96 -1.42
N SER A 77 9.21 10.61 -0.44
CA SER A 77 8.25 9.95 0.44
C SER A 77 7.02 9.46 -0.33
N LEU A 78 6.51 10.27 -1.27
CA LEU A 78 5.41 9.86 -2.16
C LEU A 78 5.83 8.68 -3.07
N ALA A 79 7.03 8.71 -3.63
CA ALA A 79 7.54 7.62 -4.46
C ALA A 79 7.61 6.30 -3.68
N HIS A 80 8.11 6.32 -2.43
CA HIS A 80 8.10 5.13 -1.57
C HIS A 80 6.68 4.65 -1.27
N LEU A 81 5.77 5.57 -0.95
CA LEU A 81 4.37 5.23 -0.67
C LEU A 81 3.71 4.52 -1.87
N VAL A 82 3.90 5.07 -3.07
CA VAL A 82 3.37 4.48 -4.32
C VAL A 82 3.97 3.11 -4.58
N ARG A 83 5.29 2.96 -4.49
CA ARG A 83 5.97 1.67 -4.71
C ARG A 83 5.47 0.61 -3.74
N ASP A 84 5.34 0.96 -2.46
CA ASP A 84 4.87 0.02 -1.44
C ASP A 84 3.39 -0.33 -1.66
N GLY A 85 2.57 0.61 -2.14
CA GLY A 85 1.19 0.35 -2.56
C GLY A 85 1.12 -0.70 -3.69
N TYR A 86 1.97 -0.59 -4.71
CA TYR A 86 2.08 -1.63 -5.74
C TYR A 86 2.57 -2.98 -5.18
N SER A 87 3.49 -2.95 -4.22
CA SER A 87 3.98 -4.17 -3.55
C SER A 87 2.88 -4.88 -2.79
N LEU A 88 1.97 -4.12 -2.16
CA LEU A 88 0.84 -4.66 -1.44
C LEU A 88 -0.22 -5.20 -2.40
N ALA A 89 -0.54 -4.44 -3.45
CA ALA A 89 -1.48 -4.85 -4.47
C ALA A 89 -1.05 -6.19 -5.12
N ALA A 90 0.23 -6.34 -5.46
CA ALA A 90 0.75 -7.57 -6.05
C ALA A 90 0.90 -8.76 -5.07
N SER A 91 0.39 -8.68 -3.84
CA SER A 91 0.69 -9.65 -2.78
C SER A 91 0.03 -11.01 -2.95
N ASP A 92 -1.05 -11.08 -3.71
CA ASP A 92 -1.72 -12.32 -4.13
C ASP A 92 -1.22 -12.85 -5.50
N GLY A 93 -0.40 -12.05 -6.19
CA GLY A 93 0.20 -12.36 -7.50
C GLY A 93 -0.43 -11.62 -8.68
N GLU A 94 -1.52 -10.89 -8.48
CA GLU A 94 -2.17 -10.05 -9.48
C GLU A 94 -2.26 -8.61 -8.97
N ILE A 95 -2.35 -7.61 -9.87
CA ILE A 95 -2.66 -6.24 -9.46
C ILE A 95 -3.96 -5.89 -10.15
N HIS A 96 -4.99 -5.60 -9.37
CA HIS A 96 -6.32 -5.29 -9.87
C HIS A 96 -6.47 -3.81 -10.26
N GLU A 97 -7.30 -3.54 -11.26
CA GLU A 97 -7.55 -2.17 -11.74
C GLU A 97 -8.12 -1.24 -10.66
N ALA A 98 -8.87 -1.78 -9.69
CA ALA A 98 -9.39 -1.01 -8.57
C ALA A 98 -8.25 -0.40 -7.72
N GLU A 99 -7.22 -1.19 -7.44
CA GLU A 99 -6.04 -0.78 -6.66
C GLU A 99 -5.22 0.26 -7.41
N ILE A 100 -4.98 0.01 -8.71
CA ILE A 100 -4.30 0.97 -9.60
C ILE A 100 -5.07 2.30 -9.62
N ASN A 101 -6.40 2.27 -9.67
CA ASN A 101 -7.22 3.48 -9.66
C ASN A 101 -7.04 4.27 -8.35
N VAL A 102 -6.97 3.60 -7.19
CA VAL A 102 -6.65 4.28 -5.92
C VAL A 102 -5.28 4.95 -5.98
N ILE A 103 -4.26 4.28 -6.54
CA ILE A 103 -2.92 4.87 -6.70
C ILE A 103 -2.94 6.06 -7.66
N LYS A 104 -3.60 5.96 -8.81
CA LYS A 104 -3.73 7.05 -9.79
C LYS A 104 -4.45 8.26 -9.19
N ARG A 105 -5.53 8.04 -8.44
CA ARG A 105 -6.22 9.11 -7.69
C ARG A 105 -5.32 9.72 -6.62
N CYS A 106 -4.52 8.91 -5.93
CA CYS A 106 -3.52 9.38 -4.96
C CYS A 106 -2.48 10.32 -5.61
N LEU A 107 -1.98 9.96 -6.79
CA LEU A 107 -1.08 10.80 -7.59
C LEU A 107 -1.77 12.12 -8.02
N ALA A 108 -3.01 12.03 -8.51
CA ALA A 108 -3.79 13.18 -8.95
C ALA A 108 -4.01 14.20 -7.83
N VAL A 109 -4.44 13.75 -6.64
CA VAL A 109 -4.66 14.67 -5.50
C VAL A 109 -3.36 15.26 -4.95
N SER A 110 -2.22 14.59 -5.22
CA SER A 110 -0.87 15.08 -4.92
C SER A 110 -0.34 16.06 -5.98
N GLY A 111 -1.12 16.36 -7.03
CA GLY A 111 -0.74 17.29 -8.09
C GLY A 111 0.19 16.70 -9.14
N ILE A 112 0.32 15.37 -9.23
CA ILE A 112 1.06 14.72 -10.30
C ILE A 112 0.18 14.71 -11.56
N PRO A 113 0.69 15.21 -12.71
CA PRO A 113 -0.03 15.18 -13.97
C PRO A 113 -0.38 13.77 -14.45
N GLU A 114 -1.58 13.58 -15.01
CA GLU A 114 -2.06 12.28 -15.50
C GLU A 114 -1.19 11.68 -16.61
N ASP A 115 -0.54 12.52 -17.43
CA ASP A 115 0.37 12.09 -18.49
C ASP A 115 1.63 11.36 -17.98
N ARG A 116 1.90 11.44 -16.67
CA ARG A 116 2.99 10.70 -16.00
C ARG A 116 2.56 9.38 -15.38
N PHE A 117 1.26 9.07 -15.34
CA PHE A 117 0.78 7.91 -14.58
C PHE A 117 1.30 6.59 -15.14
N ASP A 118 1.37 6.47 -16.47
CA ASP A 118 1.90 5.26 -17.13
C ASP A 118 3.40 5.07 -16.85
N GLU A 119 4.17 6.16 -16.79
CA GLU A 119 5.59 6.10 -16.41
C GLU A 119 5.78 5.67 -14.96
N VAL A 120 4.91 6.14 -14.06
CA VAL A 120 4.93 5.77 -12.65
C VAL A 120 4.53 4.30 -12.46
N ASP A 121 3.49 3.82 -13.15
CA ASP A 121 3.08 2.41 -13.13
C ASP A 121 4.23 1.51 -13.62
N LEU A 122 4.84 1.85 -14.77
CA LEU A 122 5.96 1.10 -15.32
C LEU A 122 7.14 1.06 -14.34
N TRP A 123 7.52 2.20 -13.78
CA TRP A 123 8.61 2.29 -12.79
C TRP A 123 8.33 1.46 -11.54
N ALA A 124 7.11 1.52 -11.02
CA ALA A 124 6.73 0.77 -9.83
C ALA A 124 6.85 -0.74 -10.11
N ARG A 125 6.23 -1.24 -11.19
CA ARG A 125 6.28 -2.65 -11.61
C ARG A 125 7.72 -3.15 -11.81
N GLN A 126 8.57 -2.35 -12.45
CA GLN A 126 10.00 -2.68 -12.59
C GLN A 126 10.71 -2.77 -11.24
N SER A 127 10.35 -1.90 -10.29
CA SER A 127 10.89 -1.94 -8.93
C SER A 127 10.50 -3.23 -8.20
N LEU A 128 9.25 -3.70 -8.33
CA LEU A 128 8.84 -5.00 -7.78
C LEU A 128 9.62 -6.15 -8.42
N ALA A 129 9.73 -6.17 -9.74
CA ALA A 129 10.43 -7.25 -10.46
C ALA A 129 11.91 -7.33 -10.02
N LEU A 130 12.56 -6.18 -9.83
CA LEU A 130 13.92 -6.11 -9.33
C LEU A 130 14.03 -6.60 -7.88
N ALA A 131 13.10 -6.21 -7.01
CA ALA A 131 13.04 -6.68 -5.62
C ALA A 131 12.85 -8.20 -5.55
N HIS A 132 11.91 -8.75 -6.32
CA HIS A 132 11.66 -10.19 -6.42
C HIS A 132 12.91 -10.95 -6.88
N LYS A 133 13.59 -10.46 -7.92
CA LYS A 133 14.87 -11.03 -8.38
C LYS A 133 15.92 -11.01 -7.26
N GLY A 134 15.99 -9.92 -6.49
CA GLY A 134 16.86 -9.83 -5.31
C GLY A 134 16.56 -10.91 -4.27
N THR A 135 15.28 -11.14 -3.94
CA THR A 135 14.86 -12.20 -3.02
C THR A 135 15.29 -13.58 -3.50
N LEU A 136 15.11 -13.90 -4.79
CA LEU A 136 15.53 -15.18 -5.36
C LEU A 136 17.05 -15.41 -5.25
N LEU A 137 17.85 -14.35 -5.43
CA LEU A 137 19.30 -14.42 -5.30
C LEU A 137 19.78 -14.62 -3.86
N LEU A 138 18.98 -14.18 -2.88
CA LEU A 138 19.31 -14.24 -1.45
C LEU A 138 18.59 -15.38 -0.73
N THR A 139 17.73 -16.14 -1.41
CA THR A 139 17.06 -17.30 -0.84
C THR A 139 18.09 -18.39 -0.60
N PRO A 140 18.34 -18.80 0.66
CA PRO A 140 19.31 -19.84 0.95
C PRO A 140 18.90 -21.14 0.26
N VAL A 141 19.84 -21.79 -0.43
CA VAL A 141 19.61 -23.15 -0.93
C VAL A 141 19.46 -24.04 0.30
N SER A 142 18.26 -24.59 0.53
CA SER A 142 18.05 -25.59 1.55
C SER A 142 18.90 -26.81 1.19
N THR A 143 20.03 -26.99 1.87
CA THR A 143 20.80 -28.23 1.81
C THR A 143 20.01 -29.28 2.59
N ASN A 144 19.31 -30.15 1.86
CA ASN A 144 18.84 -31.43 2.39
C ASN A 144 20.02 -32.32 2.73
#